data_AF-A0A949D986-F1
#
_entry.id   AF-A0A949D986-F1
#
_cell.length_a   1.000
_cell.length_b   1.000
_cell.length_c   1.000
_cell.angle_alpha   90.00
_cell.angle_beta   90.00
_cell.angle_gamma   90.00
#
_symmetry.space_group_name_H-M   'P 1'
#
loop_
_entity.id
_entity.type
_entity.pdbx_description
1 polymer ?
#
loop_
_entity_poly.entity_id
_entity_poly.type
_entity_poly.pdbx_seq_one_letter_code
_entity_poly.pdbx_strand_id
1 'polypeptide(L)'
;MHRLPLPKLSHCLALASALLAGASAFAQSASGVTMSASELAPSGALLPSWNLSISGQWPSQCLPALNSVTLDGNDLRVDARAVLDLCEHRSTPFSIEVNPALALRRVTLPSGVYHVSFFAADGAQAQPKLRAFALVDRSASGAAALLPEAGFWSSDGGDRTLLSLELQDGQLSAALLSYDADGQPAWLFGSAPFDGRIAHVSMLRLSGGSTPFAPAAAVPRGDAAMTLDLQFSTSAHAQAWLSRLRGDGSLQLRALDISRLPLATSVDGSAWQGEWVLLNDAADSAQRLRLGQFVALDARHFRLTSADGAVVLDCEHALAPAGLPPQSCSLRLADGATDRFDSVAIGRMDGTDANGTAAHLLRVTP
;
A
#
# COMPACT_ATOMS: atom_id res chain seq x y z
N MET A 1 -7.87 75.33 -4.04
CA MET A 1 -9.11 74.66 -4.46
C MET A 1 -8.82 73.91 -5.75
N HIS A 2 -8.69 72.59 -5.72
CA HIS A 2 -9.04 71.69 -6.83
C HIS A 2 -8.99 70.26 -6.28
N ARG A 3 -10.19 69.69 -6.08
CA ARG A 3 -10.40 68.29 -5.72
C ARG A 3 -10.40 67.46 -7.00
N LEU A 4 -9.56 66.44 -7.08
CA LEU A 4 -9.65 65.38 -8.09
C LEU A 4 -10.61 64.28 -7.59
N PRO A 5 -11.47 63.72 -8.45
CA PRO A 5 -12.36 62.62 -8.08
C PRO A 5 -11.66 61.26 -8.23
N LEU A 6 -11.83 60.39 -7.24
CA LEU A 6 -11.51 58.97 -7.29
C LEU A 6 -12.63 58.22 -8.06
N PRO A 7 -12.32 57.37 -9.05
CA PRO A 7 -13.31 56.45 -9.60
C PRO A 7 -13.49 55.23 -8.69
N LYS A 8 -14.75 54.96 -8.34
CA LYS A 8 -15.21 53.71 -7.73
C LYS A 8 -15.20 52.62 -8.81
N LEU A 9 -14.30 51.65 -8.69
CA LEU A 9 -14.36 50.40 -9.45
C LEU A 9 -14.78 49.28 -8.49
N SER A 10 -16.09 49.09 -8.38
CA SER A 10 -16.67 47.83 -7.91
C SER A 10 -16.51 46.81 -9.02
N HIS A 11 -15.63 45.83 -8.84
CA HIS A 11 -15.62 44.59 -9.62
C HIS A 11 -15.84 43.44 -8.65
N CYS A 12 -17.08 42.95 -8.63
CA CYS A 12 -17.41 41.60 -8.18
C CYS A 12 -16.75 40.61 -9.15
N LEU A 13 -15.54 40.13 -8.83
CA LEU A 13 -15.06 38.89 -9.40
C LEU A 13 -15.67 37.73 -8.60
N ALA A 14 -16.78 37.22 -9.11
CA ALA A 14 -17.23 35.87 -8.78
C ALA A 14 -16.23 34.89 -9.43
N LEU A 15 -15.26 34.42 -8.65
CA LEU A 15 -14.51 33.22 -8.99
C LEU A 15 -15.46 32.03 -8.81
N ALA A 16 -16.19 31.71 -9.86
CA ALA A 16 -16.98 30.49 -9.93
C ALA A 16 -16.02 29.31 -10.06
N SER A 17 -16.01 28.48 -9.04
CA SER A 17 -15.32 27.21 -8.93
C SER A 17 -15.67 26.29 -10.09
N ALA A 18 -14.82 26.26 -11.12
CA ALA A 18 -14.74 25.14 -12.05
C ALA A 18 -13.72 24.14 -11.49
N LEU A 19 -14.07 23.49 -10.37
CA LEU A 19 -13.41 22.26 -9.96
C LEU A 19 -13.83 21.20 -10.96
N LEU A 20 -12.93 20.95 -11.92
CA LEU A 20 -12.98 19.85 -12.86
C LEU A 20 -13.14 18.54 -12.06
N ALA A 21 -14.36 18.01 -12.02
CA ALA A 21 -14.59 16.59 -11.84
C ALA A 21 -14.09 15.88 -13.10
N GLY A 22 -12.76 15.80 -13.25
CA GLY A 22 -12.11 14.88 -14.16
C GLY A 22 -12.25 13.47 -13.59
N ALA A 23 -13.47 12.94 -13.61
CA ALA A 23 -13.69 11.52 -13.37
C ALA A 23 -12.85 10.76 -14.40
N SER A 24 -11.93 9.94 -13.91
CA SER A 24 -10.99 9.12 -14.66
C SER A 24 -11.73 8.25 -15.69
N ALA A 25 -11.94 8.78 -16.90
CA ALA A 25 -12.65 8.12 -17.99
C ALA A 25 -11.88 6.91 -18.60
N PHE A 26 -10.80 6.45 -17.96
CA PHE A 26 -9.91 5.42 -18.47
C PHE A 26 -10.02 4.06 -17.77
N ALA A 27 -10.92 3.90 -16.79
CA ALA A 27 -11.12 2.60 -16.14
C ALA A 27 -12.17 1.75 -16.88
N GLN A 28 -11.82 1.20 -18.05
CA GLN A 28 -12.51 -0.02 -18.50
C GLN A 28 -12.06 -1.15 -17.58
N SER A 29 -12.93 -1.52 -16.63
CA SER A 29 -12.70 -2.64 -15.72
C SER A 29 -12.39 -3.89 -16.56
N ALA A 30 -11.19 -4.44 -16.38
CA ALA A 30 -10.81 -5.68 -17.04
C ALA A 30 -11.83 -6.78 -16.68
N SER A 31 -12.22 -7.58 -17.67
CA SER A 31 -13.15 -8.72 -17.54
C SER A 31 -12.54 -9.85 -16.69
N GLY A 32 -12.36 -9.60 -15.41
CA GLY A 32 -11.76 -10.50 -14.43
C GLY A 32 -12.74 -10.97 -13.37
N VAL A 33 -12.29 -11.92 -12.55
CA VAL A 33 -12.97 -12.28 -11.31
C VAL A 33 -12.70 -11.20 -10.27
N THR A 34 -13.75 -10.63 -9.70
CA THR A 34 -13.70 -9.62 -8.65
C THR A 34 -13.95 -10.25 -7.28
N MET A 35 -13.29 -9.74 -6.26
CA MET A 35 -13.52 -10.14 -4.87
C MET A 35 -13.86 -8.90 -4.05
N SER A 36 -14.86 -9.05 -3.17
CA SER A 36 -15.23 -8.01 -2.22
C SER A 36 -15.57 -8.66 -0.89
N ALA A 37 -15.26 -7.95 0.19
CA ALA A 37 -15.53 -8.43 1.53
C ALA A 37 -16.56 -7.51 2.18
N SER A 38 -17.61 -8.08 2.76
CA SER A 38 -18.66 -7.34 3.46
C SER A 38 -18.75 -7.80 4.91
N GLU A 39 -19.00 -6.85 5.80
CA GLU A 39 -19.31 -7.17 7.19
C GLU A 39 -20.75 -7.62 7.30
N LEU A 40 -20.98 -8.69 8.07
CA LEU A 40 -22.32 -9.04 8.50
C LEU A 40 -22.72 -8.04 9.58
N ALA A 41 -23.62 -7.11 9.24
CA ALA A 41 -24.13 -6.13 10.19
C ALA A 41 -24.61 -6.84 11.47
N PRO A 42 -24.21 -6.36 12.66
CA PRO A 42 -24.47 -7.06 13.91
C PRO A 42 -25.95 -6.91 14.28
N SER A 43 -26.79 -7.80 13.76
CA SER A 43 -28.09 -8.07 14.35
C SER A 43 -27.90 -9.10 15.46
N GLY A 44 -27.16 -8.72 16.52
CA GLY A 44 -27.00 -9.53 17.74
C GLY A 44 -25.85 -10.53 17.80
N ALA A 45 -24.93 -10.55 16.83
CA ALA A 45 -23.72 -11.40 16.90
C ALA A 45 -22.64 -10.74 17.77
N LEU A 46 -22.16 -11.47 18.79
CA LEU A 46 -21.12 -11.01 19.73
C LEU A 46 -19.71 -10.99 19.14
N LEU A 47 -19.51 -11.51 17.92
CA LEU A 47 -18.20 -11.62 17.29
C LEU A 47 -18.24 -11.12 15.84
N PRO A 48 -17.24 -10.34 15.40
CA PRO A 48 -17.16 -9.86 14.03
C PRO A 48 -17.03 -11.07 13.10
N SER A 49 -18.01 -11.22 12.21
CA SER A 49 -17.97 -12.20 11.13
C SER A 49 -18.16 -11.48 9.81
N TRP A 50 -17.62 -12.06 8.75
CA TRP A 50 -17.64 -11.44 7.45
C TRP A 50 -17.82 -12.45 6.32
N ASN A 51 -18.38 -11.95 5.23
CA ASN A 51 -18.56 -12.71 4.00
C ASN A 51 -17.62 -12.18 2.93
N LEU A 52 -16.98 -13.11 2.23
CA LEU A 52 -16.24 -12.86 1.01
C LEU A 52 -17.16 -13.18 -0.16
N SER A 53 -17.44 -12.20 -1.01
CA SER A 53 -18.15 -12.38 -2.28
C SER A 53 -17.12 -12.42 -3.41
N ILE A 54 -17.16 -13.49 -4.20
CA ILE A 54 -16.30 -13.73 -5.36
C ILE A 54 -17.21 -13.85 -6.58
N SER A 55 -17.06 -12.96 -7.54
CA SER A 55 -17.94 -12.93 -8.71
C SER A 55 -17.16 -12.65 -9.98
N GLY A 56 -17.70 -13.06 -11.13
CA GLY A 56 -17.05 -12.84 -12.42
C GLY A 56 -17.71 -13.61 -13.54
N GLN A 57 -16.97 -13.79 -14.63
CA GLN A 57 -17.38 -14.61 -15.76
C GLN A 57 -16.64 -15.96 -15.73
N TRP A 58 -17.39 -17.05 -15.91
CA TRP A 58 -16.84 -18.40 -16.06
C TRP A 58 -16.88 -18.80 -17.55
N PRO A 59 -15.92 -19.56 -18.09
CA PRO A 59 -15.86 -19.88 -19.52
C PRO A 59 -16.96 -20.84 -20.01
N SER A 60 -17.65 -21.54 -19.11
CA SER A 60 -18.70 -22.51 -19.42
C SER A 60 -19.95 -22.30 -18.56
N GLN A 61 -21.03 -23.00 -18.90
CA GLN A 61 -22.27 -23.02 -18.09
C GLN A 61 -22.13 -23.86 -16.81
N CYS A 62 -21.08 -24.68 -16.71
CA CYS A 62 -20.76 -25.46 -15.52
C CYS A 62 -20.07 -24.55 -14.51
N LEU A 63 -20.87 -23.84 -13.72
CA LEU A 63 -20.35 -22.88 -12.76
C LEU A 63 -19.48 -23.58 -11.70
N PRO A 64 -18.41 -22.92 -11.23
CA PRO A 64 -17.58 -23.47 -10.19
C PRO A 64 -18.34 -23.42 -8.86
N ALA A 65 -18.30 -24.52 -8.10
CA ALA A 65 -18.79 -24.56 -6.73
C ALA A 65 -17.60 -24.49 -5.76
N LEU A 66 -17.83 -23.91 -4.57
CA LEU A 66 -16.85 -23.91 -3.49
C LEU A 66 -16.46 -25.35 -3.14
N ASN A 67 -15.16 -25.62 -3.14
CA ASN A 67 -14.60 -26.93 -2.82
C ASN A 67 -13.94 -26.94 -1.44
N SER A 68 -13.05 -26.00 -1.17
CA SER A 68 -12.33 -25.91 0.10
C SER A 68 -11.89 -24.48 0.41
N VAL A 69 -11.70 -24.21 1.69
CA VAL A 69 -11.07 -22.99 2.20
C VAL A 69 -9.96 -23.41 3.16
N THR A 70 -8.76 -22.87 2.98
CA THR A 70 -7.62 -23.10 3.86
C THR A 70 -7.00 -21.77 4.28
N LEU A 71 -6.42 -21.73 5.47
CA LEU A 71 -5.76 -20.56 6.02
C LEU A 71 -4.38 -20.95 6.56
N ASP A 72 -3.34 -20.30 6.05
CA ASP A 72 -1.97 -20.40 6.57
C ASP A 72 -1.50 -18.99 6.95
N GLY A 73 -1.32 -18.73 8.25
CA GLY A 73 -1.16 -17.36 8.76
C GLY A 73 -2.34 -16.46 8.32
N ASN A 74 -2.04 -15.48 7.46
CA ASN A 74 -3.01 -14.57 6.86
C ASN A 74 -3.32 -14.90 5.38
N ASP A 75 -2.69 -15.93 4.81
CA ASP A 75 -2.94 -16.35 3.43
C ASP A 75 -4.21 -17.22 3.39
N LEU A 76 -5.30 -16.63 2.90
CA LEU A 76 -6.59 -17.29 2.76
C LEU A 76 -6.73 -17.82 1.34
N ARG A 77 -6.69 -19.14 1.19
CA ARG A 77 -6.90 -19.81 -0.10
C ARG A 77 -8.34 -20.32 -0.20
N VAL A 78 -9.02 -19.92 -1.26
CA VAL A 78 -10.37 -20.38 -1.63
C VAL A 78 -10.26 -21.18 -2.91
N ASP A 79 -10.59 -22.47 -2.85
CA ASP A 79 -10.63 -23.36 -4.01
C ASP A 79 -12.07 -23.61 -4.44
N ALA A 80 -12.34 -23.46 -5.73
CA ALA A 80 -13.59 -23.83 -6.37
C ALA A 80 -13.36 -24.79 -7.55
N ARG A 81 -14.39 -25.55 -7.91
CA ARG A 81 -14.31 -26.54 -8.97
C ARG A 81 -15.62 -26.62 -9.74
N ALA A 82 -15.53 -26.60 -11.06
CA ALA A 82 -16.63 -26.94 -11.95
C ALA A 82 -16.67 -28.47 -12.18
N VAL A 83 -17.86 -29.04 -12.24
CA VAL A 83 -18.08 -30.43 -12.68
C VAL A 83 -18.61 -30.37 -14.10
N LEU A 84 -17.78 -30.73 -15.09
CA LEU A 84 -18.02 -30.52 -16.52
C LEU A 84 -18.94 -31.58 -17.15
N ASP A 85 -20.10 -31.84 -16.56
CA ASP A 85 -21.06 -32.78 -17.14
C ASP A 85 -21.96 -32.06 -18.16
N LEU A 86 -21.77 -32.37 -19.45
CA LEU A 86 -22.61 -31.91 -20.57
C LEU A 86 -22.68 -30.39 -20.80
N CYS A 87 -21.65 -29.63 -20.39
CA CYS A 87 -21.66 -28.17 -20.52
C CYS A 87 -21.13 -27.61 -21.83
N GLU A 88 -21.81 -26.58 -22.32
CA GLU A 88 -21.34 -25.74 -23.42
C GLU A 88 -20.26 -24.75 -22.96
N HIS A 89 -19.31 -24.45 -23.85
CA HIS A 89 -18.29 -23.41 -23.67
C HIS A 89 -18.89 -22.04 -23.96
N ARG A 90 -19.79 -21.62 -23.08
CA ARG A 90 -20.43 -20.31 -23.12
C ARG A 90 -20.11 -19.55 -21.84
N SER A 91 -19.59 -18.33 -22.01
CA SER A 91 -19.29 -17.47 -20.88
C SER A 91 -20.55 -17.19 -20.06
N THR A 92 -20.50 -17.53 -18.76
CA THR A 92 -21.65 -17.46 -17.85
C THR A 92 -21.23 -16.74 -16.56
N PRO A 93 -22.01 -15.77 -16.06
CA PRO A 93 -21.70 -15.10 -14.81
C PRO A 93 -21.81 -16.08 -13.62
N PHE A 94 -20.93 -15.93 -12.65
CA PHE A 94 -20.99 -16.69 -11.39
C PHE A 94 -20.82 -15.78 -10.18
N SER A 95 -21.30 -16.25 -9.03
CA SER A 95 -21.09 -15.65 -7.73
C SER A 95 -20.95 -16.75 -6.67
N ILE A 96 -19.91 -16.65 -5.85
CA ILE A 96 -19.66 -17.52 -4.69
C ILE A 96 -19.58 -16.60 -3.48
N GLU A 97 -20.39 -16.87 -2.47
CA GLU A 97 -20.26 -16.26 -1.16
C GLU A 97 -19.68 -17.28 -0.18
N VAL A 98 -18.67 -16.87 0.58
CA VAL A 98 -18.08 -17.71 1.61
C VAL A 98 -17.91 -16.92 2.90
N ASN A 99 -18.28 -17.53 4.02
CA ASN A 99 -17.90 -17.06 5.34
C ASN A 99 -16.63 -17.81 5.76
N PRO A 100 -15.45 -17.17 5.78
CA PRO A 100 -14.19 -17.88 5.99
C PRO A 100 -14.10 -18.55 7.36
N ALA A 101 -14.61 -17.90 8.42
CA ALA A 101 -14.63 -18.47 9.77
C ALA A 101 -15.45 -19.77 9.80
N LEU A 102 -16.66 -19.76 9.24
CA LEU A 102 -17.53 -20.93 9.17
C LEU A 102 -16.92 -22.05 8.33
N ALA A 103 -16.36 -21.72 7.15
CA ALA A 103 -15.73 -22.70 6.26
C ALA A 103 -14.52 -23.39 6.93
N LEU A 104 -13.78 -22.65 7.76
CA LEU A 104 -12.64 -23.16 8.54
C LEU A 104 -13.06 -23.78 9.88
N ARG A 105 -14.36 -23.86 10.18
CA ARG A 105 -14.93 -24.34 11.46
C ARG A 105 -14.38 -23.60 12.67
N ARG A 106 -14.17 -22.29 12.53
CA ARG A 106 -13.74 -21.39 13.60
C ARG A 106 -14.89 -20.45 13.97
N VAL A 107 -14.90 -20.00 15.22
CA VAL A 107 -15.89 -19.02 15.68
C VAL A 107 -15.58 -17.63 15.13
N THR A 108 -14.30 -17.26 15.13
CA THR A 108 -13.79 -16.01 14.56
C THR A 108 -12.41 -16.25 13.94
N LEU A 109 -11.99 -15.35 13.07
CA LEU A 109 -10.62 -15.31 12.57
C LEU A 109 -9.81 -14.22 13.29
N PRO A 110 -8.48 -14.38 13.43
CA PRO A 110 -7.62 -13.34 13.99
C PRO A 110 -7.77 -12.00 13.27
N SER A 111 -7.55 -10.88 13.96
CA SER A 111 -7.48 -9.58 13.31
C SER A 111 -6.22 -9.48 12.44
N GLY A 112 -6.34 -8.88 11.26
CA GLY A 112 -5.20 -8.63 10.38
C GLY A 112 -5.61 -8.43 8.93
N VAL A 113 -4.63 -8.19 8.06
CA VAL A 113 -4.84 -8.13 6.61
C VAL A 113 -4.71 -9.53 6.04
N TYR A 114 -5.73 -9.99 5.34
CA TYR A 114 -5.77 -11.31 4.69
C TYR A 114 -5.38 -11.21 3.22
N HIS A 115 -4.53 -12.13 2.76
CA HIS A 115 -4.19 -12.30 1.34
C HIS A 115 -5.09 -13.37 0.74
N VAL A 116 -6.13 -12.93 0.05
CA VAL A 116 -7.16 -13.83 -0.45
C VAL A 116 -6.81 -14.27 -1.86
N SER A 117 -6.51 -15.55 -2.03
CA SER A 117 -6.26 -16.17 -3.34
C SER A 117 -7.42 -17.08 -3.73
N PHE A 118 -8.05 -16.79 -4.86
CA PHE A 118 -9.12 -17.62 -5.42
C PHE A 118 -8.57 -18.52 -6.54
N PHE A 119 -8.54 -19.82 -6.28
CA PHE A 119 -8.18 -20.84 -7.23
C PHE A 119 -9.44 -21.53 -7.75
N ALA A 120 -9.51 -21.74 -9.07
CA ALA A 120 -10.64 -22.46 -9.65
C ALA A 120 -10.20 -23.42 -10.75
N ALA A 121 -10.73 -24.64 -10.69
CA ALA A 121 -10.51 -25.69 -11.68
C ALA A 121 -11.70 -25.83 -12.63
N ASP A 122 -11.41 -25.94 -13.92
CA ASP A 122 -12.41 -26.16 -14.98
C ASP A 122 -12.54 -27.66 -15.26
N GLY A 123 -13.33 -28.34 -14.42
CA GLY A 123 -13.54 -29.80 -14.48
C GLY A 123 -13.06 -30.56 -13.25
N ALA A 124 -13.57 -31.78 -13.11
CA ALA A 124 -13.33 -32.63 -11.94
C ALA A 124 -11.84 -32.97 -11.71
N GLN A 125 -11.09 -33.14 -12.79
CA GLN A 125 -9.67 -33.56 -12.79
C GLN A 125 -8.71 -32.44 -13.23
N ALA A 126 -9.22 -31.26 -13.55
CA ALA A 126 -8.39 -30.14 -13.96
C ALA A 126 -7.59 -29.58 -12.77
N GLN A 127 -6.39 -29.09 -13.06
CA GLN A 127 -5.57 -28.36 -12.10
C GLN A 127 -6.20 -26.99 -11.81
N PRO A 128 -6.36 -26.60 -10.52
CA PRO A 128 -6.83 -25.27 -10.17
C PRO A 128 -5.88 -24.19 -10.68
N LYS A 129 -6.44 -23.14 -11.28
CA LYS A 129 -5.69 -21.94 -11.69
C LYS A 129 -6.01 -20.81 -10.73
N LEU A 130 -5.02 -19.99 -10.38
CA LEU A 130 -5.29 -18.72 -9.69
C LEU A 130 -6.13 -17.84 -10.63
N ARG A 131 -7.28 -17.34 -10.17
CA ARG A 131 -8.21 -16.53 -10.96
C ARG A 131 -8.38 -15.12 -10.42
N ALA A 132 -8.24 -14.94 -9.10
CA ALA A 132 -8.26 -13.63 -8.45
C ALA A 132 -7.35 -13.59 -7.23
N PHE A 133 -6.91 -12.38 -6.90
CA PHE A 133 -6.18 -12.04 -5.69
C PHE A 133 -6.78 -10.75 -5.11
N ALA A 134 -6.86 -10.64 -3.80
CA ALA A 134 -7.25 -9.39 -3.13
C ALA A 134 -6.66 -9.33 -1.71
N LEU A 135 -6.45 -8.11 -1.24
CA LEU A 135 -6.17 -7.83 0.16
C LEU A 135 -7.48 -7.49 0.88
N VAL A 136 -7.68 -8.04 2.08
CA VAL A 136 -8.85 -7.75 2.92
C VAL A 136 -8.39 -7.35 4.31
N ASP A 137 -8.53 -6.08 4.67
CA ASP A 137 -8.20 -5.61 6.01
C ASP A 137 -9.32 -5.97 7.00
N ARG A 138 -8.95 -6.77 8.02
CA ARG A 138 -9.75 -7.16 9.19
C ARG A 138 -9.04 -6.83 10.48
N SER A 139 -8.18 -5.82 10.46
CA SER A 139 -7.54 -5.28 11.65
C SER A 139 -8.59 -4.75 12.63
N ALA A 140 -8.28 -4.73 13.93
CA ALA A 140 -9.19 -4.24 14.94
C ALA A 140 -9.57 -2.77 14.67
N SER A 141 -10.81 -2.40 14.98
CA SER A 141 -11.24 -1.00 14.90
C SER A 141 -10.37 -0.14 15.82
N GLY A 142 -9.87 0.98 15.29
CA GLY A 142 -8.96 1.88 16.01
C GLY A 142 -7.48 1.48 15.97
N ALA A 143 -7.10 0.42 15.24
CA ALA A 143 -5.69 0.17 14.97
C ALA A 143 -5.07 1.37 14.23
N ALA A 144 -3.91 1.86 14.70
CA ALA A 144 -3.29 3.09 14.20
C ALA A 144 -3.07 3.04 12.68
N ALA A 145 -3.52 4.06 11.97
CA ALA A 145 -3.31 4.17 10.53
C ALA A 145 -1.80 4.29 10.25
N LEU A 146 -1.31 3.52 9.28
CA LEU A 146 0.05 3.68 8.78
C LEU A 146 0.07 4.81 7.76
N LEU A 147 1.09 5.66 7.81
CA LEU A 147 1.28 6.75 6.85
C LEU A 147 2.53 6.46 6.02
N PRO A 148 2.39 5.85 4.83
CA PRO A 148 3.54 5.54 4.00
C PRO A 148 4.30 6.81 3.60
N GLU A 149 5.63 6.74 3.67
CA GLU A 149 6.47 7.85 3.27
C GLU A 149 6.45 8.01 1.74
N ALA A 150 6.25 9.25 1.29
CA ALA A 150 6.35 9.60 -0.11
C ALA A 150 7.79 9.42 -0.63
N GLY A 151 7.91 9.03 -1.89
CA GLY A 151 9.18 8.94 -2.61
C GLY A 151 9.39 7.60 -3.29
N PHE A 152 10.65 7.20 -3.46
CA PHE A 152 11.01 5.98 -4.18
C PHE A 152 11.10 4.76 -3.26
N TRP A 153 10.59 3.65 -3.75
CA TRP A 153 10.54 2.35 -3.09
C TRP A 153 11.13 1.31 -4.01
N SER A 154 11.83 0.33 -3.45
CA SER A 154 12.43 -0.74 -4.24
C SER A 154 12.09 -2.07 -3.64
N SER A 155 11.88 -3.07 -4.51
CA SER A 155 11.91 -4.45 -4.07
C SER A 155 13.31 -4.85 -3.62
N ASP A 156 13.37 -5.76 -2.67
CA ASP A 156 14.61 -6.41 -2.28
C ASP A 156 15.03 -7.45 -3.36
N GLY A 157 16.34 -7.72 -3.48
CA GLY A 157 16.88 -8.73 -4.40
C GLY A 157 17.46 -8.21 -5.74
N GLY A 158 17.82 -9.15 -6.62
CA GLY A 158 18.56 -8.88 -7.86
C GLY A 158 17.73 -8.21 -8.97
N ASP A 159 16.45 -8.57 -9.09
CA ASP A 159 15.51 -7.97 -10.05
C ASP A 159 14.73 -6.84 -9.38
N ARG A 160 15.40 -5.70 -9.19
CA ARG A 160 14.84 -4.54 -8.48
C ARG A 160 13.66 -3.95 -9.25
N THR A 161 12.50 -3.97 -8.60
CA THR A 161 11.32 -3.24 -9.03
C THR A 161 11.35 -1.88 -8.35
N LEU A 162 11.29 -0.79 -9.13
CA LEU A 162 11.28 0.57 -8.60
C LEU A 162 9.87 1.15 -8.68
N LEU A 163 9.38 1.63 -7.53
CA LEU A 163 8.12 2.36 -7.42
C LEU A 163 8.38 3.77 -6.93
N SER A 164 7.51 4.70 -7.29
CA SER A 164 7.33 5.96 -6.60
C SER A 164 5.93 5.97 -6.01
N LEU A 165 5.84 6.21 -4.70
CA LEU A 165 4.59 6.26 -3.95
C LEU A 165 4.39 7.67 -3.38
N GLU A 166 3.15 8.14 -3.39
CA GLU A 166 2.78 9.43 -2.83
C GLU A 166 1.35 9.37 -2.27
N LEU A 167 1.17 9.77 -1.01
CA LEU A 167 -0.14 9.82 -0.36
C LEU A 167 -0.58 11.28 -0.21
N GLN A 168 -1.71 11.63 -0.79
CA GLN A 168 -2.34 12.96 -0.67
C GLN A 168 -3.84 12.79 -0.44
N ASP A 169 -4.39 13.43 0.58
CA ASP A 169 -5.83 13.44 0.87
C ASP A 169 -6.49 12.04 0.88
N GLY A 170 -5.78 11.04 1.40
CA GLY A 170 -6.24 9.65 1.45
C GLY A 170 -6.22 8.91 0.10
N GLN A 171 -5.61 9.48 -0.93
CA GLN A 171 -5.33 8.84 -2.21
C GLN A 171 -3.85 8.49 -2.32
N LEU A 172 -3.55 7.20 -2.46
CA LEU A 172 -2.21 6.72 -2.77
C LEU A 172 -2.02 6.69 -4.29
N SER A 173 -1.11 7.51 -4.77
CA SER A 173 -0.62 7.48 -6.14
C SER A 173 0.63 6.60 -6.23
N ALA A 174 0.70 5.78 -7.28
CA ALA A 174 1.83 4.91 -7.54
C ALA A 174 2.31 5.05 -8.99
N ALA A 175 3.62 5.16 -9.16
CA ALA A 175 4.30 5.02 -10.45
C ALA A 175 5.27 3.84 -10.38
N LEU A 176 5.16 2.92 -11.32
CA LEU A 176 6.00 1.72 -11.40
C LEU A 176 6.88 1.79 -12.65
N LEU A 177 8.19 1.70 -12.46
CA LEU A 177 9.13 1.49 -13.55
C LEU A 177 9.17 -0.01 -13.88
N SER A 178 8.81 -0.33 -15.11
CA SER A 178 8.84 -1.69 -15.66
C SER A 178 9.66 -1.72 -16.95
N TYR A 179 9.92 -2.92 -17.47
CA TYR A 179 10.55 -3.11 -18.77
C TYR A 179 9.66 -4.04 -19.60
N ASP A 180 9.52 -3.75 -20.89
CA ASP A 180 8.81 -4.65 -21.81
C ASP A 180 9.71 -5.81 -22.27
N ALA A 181 9.17 -6.65 -23.16
CA ALA A 181 9.87 -7.85 -23.64
C ALA A 181 11.16 -7.55 -24.40
N ASP A 182 11.30 -6.33 -24.94
CA ASP A 182 12.49 -5.86 -25.66
C ASP A 182 13.46 -5.13 -24.72
N GLY A 183 13.17 -5.10 -23.42
CA GLY A 183 13.96 -4.41 -22.40
C GLY A 183 13.80 -2.89 -22.43
N GLN A 184 12.80 -2.34 -23.12
CA GLN A 184 12.56 -0.90 -23.11
C GLN A 184 11.83 -0.49 -21.82
N PRO A 185 12.22 0.63 -21.19
CA PRO A 185 11.57 1.08 -19.97
C PRO A 185 10.14 1.55 -20.27
N ALA A 186 9.21 1.15 -19.42
CA ALA A 186 7.81 1.56 -19.46
C ALA A 186 7.37 1.98 -18.06
N TRP A 187 6.79 3.18 -17.97
CA TRP A 187 6.18 3.68 -16.74
C TRP A 187 4.70 3.32 -16.72
N LEU A 188 4.28 2.77 -15.59
CA LEU A 188 2.89 2.47 -15.28
C LEU A 188 2.44 3.39 -14.15
N PHE A 189 1.23 3.93 -14.23
CA PHE A 189 0.70 4.88 -13.26
C PHE A 189 -0.69 4.46 -12.79
N GLY A 190 -0.98 4.71 -11.52
CA GLY A 190 -2.31 4.52 -10.98
C GLY A 190 -2.48 5.26 -9.66
N SER A 191 -3.73 5.37 -9.22
CA SER A 191 -4.07 5.91 -7.91
C SER A 191 -5.22 5.10 -7.32
N ALA A 192 -5.26 4.97 -6.00
CA ALA A 192 -6.37 4.35 -5.29
C ALA A 192 -6.61 5.02 -3.94
N PRO A 193 -7.85 4.94 -3.41
CA PRO A 193 -8.08 5.20 -2.00
C PRO A 193 -7.15 4.36 -1.13
N PHE A 194 -6.65 4.97 -0.07
CA PHE A 194 -5.81 4.32 0.93
C PHE A 194 -6.54 4.30 2.26
N ASP A 195 -6.73 3.10 2.82
CA ASP A 195 -7.50 2.87 4.05
C ASP A 195 -6.63 2.79 5.31
N GLY A 196 -5.35 3.19 5.20
CA GLY A 196 -4.40 3.21 6.30
C GLY A 196 -3.52 1.96 6.39
N ARG A 197 -3.79 0.89 5.63
CA ARG A 197 -2.88 -0.28 5.56
C ARG A 197 -2.75 -0.87 4.17
N ILE A 198 -3.82 -0.84 3.37
CA ILE A 198 -3.81 -1.45 2.05
C ILE A 198 -4.21 -0.47 0.96
N ALA A 199 -3.73 -0.74 -0.26
CA ALA A 199 -4.17 -0.03 -1.45
C ALA A 199 -4.28 -1.02 -2.62
N HIS A 200 -5.37 -0.90 -3.40
CA HIS A 200 -5.57 -1.66 -4.63
C HIS A 200 -5.49 -0.70 -5.83
N VAL A 201 -4.33 -0.63 -6.47
CA VAL A 201 -4.03 0.33 -7.52
C VAL A 201 -4.14 -0.31 -8.90
N SER A 202 -5.11 0.15 -9.70
CA SER A 202 -5.17 -0.20 -11.12
C SER A 202 -4.12 0.58 -11.89
N MET A 203 -3.17 -0.13 -12.52
CA MET A 203 -2.02 0.46 -13.20
C MET A 203 -2.26 0.56 -14.71
N LEU A 204 -2.08 1.76 -15.24
CA LEU A 204 -2.22 2.09 -16.65
C LEU A 204 -0.84 2.32 -17.28
N ARG A 205 -0.61 1.79 -18.49
CA ARG A 205 0.51 2.16 -19.33
C ARG A 205 0.12 3.38 -20.16
N LEU A 206 0.88 4.48 -20.02
CA LEU A 206 0.69 5.64 -20.88
C LEU A 206 1.42 5.44 -22.21
N SER A 207 0.72 5.68 -23.32
CA SER A 207 1.22 5.49 -24.67
C SER A 207 0.77 6.64 -25.60
N GLY A 208 1.46 6.82 -26.72
CA GLY A 208 1.09 7.77 -27.77
C GLY A 208 1.34 9.26 -27.48
N GLY A 209 2.06 9.60 -26.41
CA GLY A 209 2.44 10.98 -26.07
C GLY A 209 3.60 11.54 -26.88
N SER A 210 3.87 12.84 -26.71
CA SER A 210 5.01 13.54 -27.32
C SER A 210 6.15 13.73 -26.33
N THR A 211 7.37 13.86 -26.83
CA THR A 211 8.50 14.28 -25.98
C THR A 211 8.31 15.74 -25.56
N PRO A 212 8.90 16.19 -24.44
CA PRO A 212 8.76 17.58 -23.96
C PRO A 212 9.24 18.65 -24.96
N PHE A 213 10.04 18.26 -25.95
CA PHE A 213 10.61 19.16 -26.96
C PHE A 213 10.03 18.94 -28.36
N ALA A 214 9.13 17.99 -28.54
CA ALA A 214 8.43 17.77 -29.80
C ALA A 214 7.20 18.71 -29.89
N PRO A 215 6.76 19.08 -31.11
CA PRO A 215 5.44 19.66 -31.29
C PRO A 215 4.39 18.74 -30.67
N ALA A 216 3.35 19.33 -30.07
CA ALA A 216 2.26 18.54 -29.48
C ALA A 216 1.67 17.59 -30.55
N ALA A 217 1.85 16.28 -30.33
CA ALA A 217 1.24 15.23 -31.12
C ALA A 217 -0.06 14.75 -30.47
N ALA A 218 -0.52 13.57 -30.89
CA ALA A 218 -1.76 12.94 -30.46
C ALA A 218 -1.94 12.93 -28.94
N VAL A 219 -3.20 12.95 -28.52
CA VAL A 219 -3.61 12.86 -27.11
C VAL A 219 -3.10 11.54 -26.53
N PRO A 220 -2.33 11.56 -25.42
CA PRO A 220 -1.87 10.35 -24.75
C PRO A 220 -3.05 9.44 -24.37
N ARG A 221 -2.82 8.13 -24.39
CA ARG A 221 -3.82 7.13 -23.99
C ARG A 221 -3.28 6.32 -22.82
N GLY A 222 -4.17 5.88 -21.94
CA GLY A 222 -3.87 4.95 -20.87
C GLY A 222 -4.46 3.59 -21.18
N ASP A 223 -3.61 2.57 -21.31
CA ASP A 223 -4.02 1.19 -21.52
C ASP A 223 -3.91 0.41 -20.20
N ALA A 224 -4.96 -0.34 -19.81
CA ALA A 224 -4.91 -1.18 -18.62
C ALA A 224 -3.76 -2.20 -18.73
N ALA A 225 -2.86 -2.22 -17.76
CA ALA A 225 -1.65 -3.02 -17.82
C ALA A 225 -1.62 -4.12 -16.75
N MET A 226 -1.84 -3.74 -15.49
CA MET A 226 -1.76 -4.64 -14.33
C MET A 226 -2.43 -4.01 -13.11
N THR A 227 -2.49 -4.75 -12.02
CA THR A 227 -2.86 -4.25 -10.69
C THR A 227 -1.65 -4.31 -9.78
N LEU A 228 -1.54 -3.32 -8.90
CA LEU A 228 -0.62 -3.27 -7.77
C LEU A 228 -1.44 -3.28 -6.47
N ASP A 229 -1.40 -4.39 -5.76
CA ASP A 229 -1.92 -4.48 -4.39
C ASP A 229 -0.77 -4.20 -3.41
N LEU A 230 -1.00 -3.35 -2.42
CA LEU A 230 -0.02 -2.96 -1.40
C LEU A 230 -0.56 -3.24 -0.01
N GLN A 231 0.27 -3.80 0.87
CA GLN A 231 0.05 -3.90 2.30
C GLN A 231 1.26 -3.29 3.02
N PHE A 232 1.03 -2.20 3.74
CA PHE A 232 2.06 -1.57 4.56
C PHE A 232 2.19 -2.28 5.90
N SER A 233 3.43 -2.57 6.29
CA SER A 233 3.77 -3.05 7.64
C SER A 233 4.33 -1.92 8.50
N THR A 234 4.98 -0.93 7.88
CA THR A 234 5.42 0.31 8.50
C THR A 234 5.27 1.47 7.52
N SER A 235 5.61 2.68 7.94
CA SER A 235 5.71 3.87 7.08
C SER A 235 6.77 3.74 5.97
N ALA A 236 7.66 2.74 6.04
CA ALA A 236 8.80 2.57 5.14
C ALA A 236 8.96 1.15 4.56
N HIS A 237 8.07 0.22 4.92
CA HIS A 237 8.06 -1.16 4.45
C HIS A 237 6.65 -1.58 4.04
N ALA A 238 6.56 -2.31 2.93
CA ALA A 238 5.31 -2.89 2.46
C ALA A 238 5.57 -4.22 1.73
N GLN A 239 4.56 -5.08 1.76
CA GLN A 239 4.44 -6.18 0.82
C GLN A 239 3.59 -5.71 -0.36
N ALA A 240 4.03 -6.04 -1.57
CA ALA A 240 3.38 -5.66 -2.82
C ALA A 240 3.09 -6.88 -3.67
N TRP A 241 1.97 -6.88 -4.38
CA TRP A 241 1.64 -7.90 -5.37
C TRP A 241 1.33 -7.25 -6.70
N LEU A 242 2.11 -7.62 -7.71
CA LEU A 242 1.83 -7.28 -9.09
C LEU A 242 1.00 -8.40 -9.71
N SER A 243 -0.16 -8.06 -10.25
CA SER A 243 -1.05 -9.04 -10.85
C SER A 243 -1.51 -8.66 -12.25
N ARG A 244 -1.55 -9.64 -13.16
CA ARG A 244 -2.09 -9.47 -14.51
C ARG A 244 -2.80 -10.72 -14.99
N LEU A 245 -3.92 -10.54 -15.69
CA LEU A 245 -4.63 -11.66 -16.32
C LEU A 245 -3.86 -12.16 -17.54
N ARG A 246 -3.79 -13.48 -17.67
CA ARG A 246 -3.31 -14.17 -18.87
C ARG A 246 -4.47 -14.45 -19.82
N GLY A 247 -4.17 -14.72 -21.08
CA GLY A 247 -5.18 -15.01 -22.11
C GLY A 247 -6.07 -16.24 -21.83
N ASP A 248 -5.67 -17.12 -20.91
CA ASP A 248 -6.46 -18.28 -20.47
C ASP A 248 -7.32 -17.99 -19.23
N GLY A 249 -7.41 -16.72 -18.83
CA GLY A 249 -8.12 -16.22 -17.66
C GLY A 249 -7.46 -16.59 -16.33
N SER A 250 -6.23 -17.11 -16.32
CA SER A 250 -5.46 -17.26 -15.08
C SER A 250 -4.81 -15.94 -14.69
N LEU A 251 -4.64 -15.72 -13.40
CA LEU A 251 -3.92 -14.58 -12.85
C LEU A 251 -2.45 -14.95 -12.69
N GLN A 252 -1.56 -14.18 -13.31
CA GLN A 252 -0.15 -14.17 -12.94
C GLN A 252 0.01 -13.22 -11.76
N LEU A 253 0.60 -13.70 -10.67
CA LEU A 253 0.84 -12.94 -9.44
C LEU A 253 2.32 -12.98 -9.10
N ARG A 254 2.91 -11.83 -8.76
CA ARG A 254 4.28 -11.71 -8.25
C ARG A 254 4.27 -10.91 -6.97
N ALA A 255 4.64 -11.54 -5.86
CA ALA A 255 4.87 -10.87 -4.59
C ALA A 255 6.25 -10.21 -4.57
N LEU A 256 6.35 -9.07 -3.89
CA LEU A 256 7.56 -8.29 -3.69
C LEU A 256 7.55 -7.75 -2.26
N ASP A 257 8.66 -7.86 -1.55
CA ASP A 257 8.89 -7.05 -0.35
C ASP A 257 9.57 -5.77 -0.79
N ILE A 258 8.95 -4.62 -0.49
CA ILE A 258 9.42 -3.31 -0.92
C ILE A 258 9.72 -2.42 0.28
N SER A 259 10.78 -1.63 0.13
CA SER A 259 11.26 -0.72 1.17
C SER A 259 11.53 0.67 0.60
N ARG A 260 11.25 1.71 1.40
CA ARG A 260 11.54 3.11 1.06
C ARG A 260 13.05 3.30 0.88
N LEU A 261 13.46 3.84 -0.26
CA LEU A 261 14.86 4.09 -0.57
C LEU A 261 15.29 5.51 -0.16
N PRO A 262 16.34 5.68 0.67
CA PRO A 262 17.02 6.96 0.71
C PRO A 262 17.68 7.20 -0.66
N LEU A 263 17.27 8.25 -1.37
CA LEU A 263 18.01 8.76 -2.53
C LEU A 263 19.25 9.57 -2.10
N ALA A 264 19.54 9.61 -0.79
CA ALA A 264 20.69 10.28 -0.22
C ALA A 264 21.98 9.50 -0.51
N THR A 265 23.12 10.20 -0.45
CA THR A 265 24.45 9.62 -0.67
C THR A 265 24.88 8.65 0.44
N SER A 266 24.24 8.70 1.61
CA SER A 266 24.52 7.83 2.76
C SER A 266 23.71 6.53 2.66
N VAL A 267 24.41 5.40 2.65
CA VAL A 267 23.84 4.04 2.63
C VAL A 267 23.87 3.38 4.01
N ASP A 268 24.12 4.15 5.06
CA ASP A 268 24.17 3.69 6.46
C ASP A 268 23.20 4.48 7.33
N GLY A 269 23.23 4.24 8.65
CA GLY A 269 22.39 4.94 9.62
C GLY A 269 22.64 6.46 9.72
N SER A 270 23.67 7.00 9.06
CA SER A 270 23.90 8.46 9.04
C SER A 270 22.80 9.23 8.31
N ALA A 271 22.01 8.57 7.44
CA ALA A 271 20.84 9.17 6.79
C ALA A 271 19.79 9.71 7.78
N TRP A 272 19.77 9.19 9.02
CA TRP A 272 18.85 9.61 10.08
C TRP A 272 19.41 10.72 10.99
N GLN A 273 20.62 11.22 10.72
CA GLN A 273 21.13 12.40 11.41
C GLN A 273 20.31 13.64 11.08
N GLY A 274 20.24 14.57 12.03
CA GLY A 274 19.66 15.89 11.81
C GLY A 274 18.80 16.40 12.96
N GLU A 275 17.90 17.30 12.59
CA GLU A 275 16.95 17.94 13.48
C GLU A 275 15.63 17.19 13.45
N TRP A 276 15.14 16.83 14.62
CA TRP A 276 13.92 16.06 14.83
C TRP A 276 13.00 16.78 15.82
N VAL A 277 11.71 16.47 15.75
CA VAL A 277 10.69 16.91 16.71
C VAL A 277 10.01 15.67 17.24
N LEU A 278 10.10 15.46 18.56
CA LEU A 278 9.35 14.46 19.29
C LEU A 278 7.99 15.04 19.68
N LEU A 279 6.93 14.33 19.33
CA LEU A 279 5.55 14.58 19.69
C LEU A 279 5.01 13.38 20.45
N ASN A 280 4.41 13.60 21.61
CA ASN A 280 3.71 12.56 22.37
C ASN A 280 2.23 12.94 22.42
N ASP A 281 1.34 12.04 22.02
CA ASP A 281 -0.08 12.38 21.86
C ASP A 281 -0.79 12.76 23.18
N ALA A 282 -0.24 12.33 24.33
CA ALA A 282 -0.73 12.73 25.65
C ALA A 282 -0.11 14.04 26.17
N ALA A 283 0.92 14.57 25.52
CA ALA A 283 1.61 15.78 25.95
C ALA A 283 1.29 16.96 25.03
N ASP A 284 0.95 18.11 25.61
CA ASP A 284 0.67 19.34 24.85
C ASP A 284 1.94 20.03 24.31
N SER A 285 3.11 19.40 24.39
CA SER A 285 4.39 20.00 24.03
C SER A 285 5.21 19.16 23.07
N ALA A 286 5.74 19.82 22.04
CA ALA A 286 6.71 19.26 21.11
C ALA A 286 8.15 19.51 21.61
N GLN A 287 9.01 18.49 21.58
CA GLN A 287 10.41 18.62 21.94
C GLN A 287 11.31 18.56 20.70
N ARG A 288 12.11 19.60 20.47
CA ARG A 288 13.11 19.59 19.39
C ARG A 288 14.38 18.89 19.83
N LEU A 289 14.88 17.98 18.99
CA LEU A 289 16.05 17.15 19.22
C LEU A 289 17.04 17.34 18.07
N ARG A 290 18.34 17.30 18.39
CA ARG A 290 19.42 17.30 17.38
C ARG A 290 20.25 16.05 17.55
N LEU A 291 20.13 15.12 16.60
CA LEU A 291 20.84 13.85 16.56
C LEU A 291 21.96 13.93 15.52
N GLY A 292 23.16 14.33 15.97
CA GLY A 292 24.24 14.74 15.07
C GLY A 292 25.46 13.81 15.05
N GLN A 293 25.60 12.92 16.03
CA GLN A 293 26.77 12.05 16.17
C GLN A 293 26.37 10.61 15.83
N PHE A 294 26.90 10.08 14.73
CA PHE A 294 26.62 8.71 14.29
C PHE A 294 27.74 7.75 14.72
N VAL A 295 27.35 6.58 15.21
CA VAL A 295 28.25 5.47 15.51
C VAL A 295 27.62 4.18 14.99
N ALA A 296 28.30 3.52 14.04
CA ALA A 296 28.00 2.13 13.71
C ALA A 296 28.48 1.24 14.86
N LEU A 297 27.57 0.49 15.48
CA LEU A 297 27.90 -0.41 16.60
C LEU A 297 28.29 -1.79 16.07
N ASP A 298 27.52 -2.30 15.12
CA ASP A 298 27.79 -3.52 14.37
C ASP A 298 27.06 -3.51 13.01
N ALA A 299 26.95 -4.67 12.34
CA ALA A 299 26.30 -4.79 11.03
C ALA A 299 24.78 -4.55 11.05
N ARG A 300 24.14 -4.60 12.23
CA ARG A 300 22.69 -4.44 12.43
C ARG A 300 22.36 -3.22 13.27
N HIS A 301 23.27 -2.78 14.14
CA HIS A 301 22.97 -1.72 15.09
C HIS A 301 23.76 -0.45 14.79
N PHE A 302 23.08 0.69 14.91
CA PHE A 302 23.74 1.98 14.95
C PHE A 302 23.13 2.87 16.04
N ARG A 303 23.89 3.90 16.39
CA ARG A 303 23.51 4.88 17.40
C ARG A 303 23.63 6.28 16.84
N LEU A 304 22.64 7.12 17.13
CA LEU A 304 22.72 8.57 17.00
C LEU A 304 22.70 9.22 18.38
N THR A 305 23.57 10.19 18.63
CA THR A 305 23.56 10.96 19.88
C THR A 305 23.47 12.47 19.64
N SER A 306 22.88 13.17 20.61
CA SER A 306 23.02 14.62 20.73
C SER A 306 24.45 15.01 21.06
N ALA A 307 24.80 16.28 20.83
CA ALA A 307 26.16 16.77 21.04
C ALA A 307 26.64 16.66 22.51
N ASP A 308 25.72 16.74 23.46
CA ASP A 308 25.95 16.57 24.90
C ASP A 308 25.78 15.12 25.38
N GLY A 309 25.37 14.20 24.49
CA GLY A 309 25.09 12.80 24.82
C GLY A 309 23.85 12.56 25.68
N ALA A 310 23.07 13.60 25.98
CA ALA A 310 21.88 13.50 26.82
C ALA A 310 20.71 12.77 26.12
N VAL A 311 20.70 12.77 24.79
CA VAL A 311 19.70 12.10 23.96
C VAL A 311 20.40 11.06 23.09
N VAL A 312 19.89 9.83 23.13
CA VAL A 312 20.46 8.68 22.41
C VAL A 312 19.36 7.96 21.65
N LEU A 313 19.52 7.78 20.34
CA LEU A 313 18.68 6.95 19.50
C LEU A 313 19.47 5.70 19.09
N ASP A 314 19.06 4.54 19.58
CA ASP A 314 19.62 3.24 19.20
C ASP A 314 18.69 2.58 18.19
N CYS A 315 19.20 2.14 17.04
CA CYS A 315 18.39 1.57 15.96
C CYS A 315 18.93 0.21 15.51
N GLU A 316 18.02 -0.68 15.10
CA GLU A 316 18.31 -2.02 14.58
C GLU A 316 17.83 -2.14 13.12
N HIS A 317 18.72 -2.57 12.22
CA HIS A 317 18.42 -2.94 10.85
C HIS A 317 18.13 -4.44 10.68
N ALA A 318 17.34 -4.74 9.65
CA ALA A 318 17.26 -6.07 9.08
C ALA A 318 18.65 -6.50 8.56
N LEU A 319 18.90 -7.81 8.51
CA LEU A 319 20.10 -8.37 7.87
C LEU A 319 20.02 -8.13 6.35
N ALA A 320 20.61 -7.02 5.89
CA ALA A 320 20.80 -6.61 4.50
C ALA A 320 19.52 -6.33 3.67
N PRO A 321 19.61 -5.52 2.58
CA PRO A 321 20.74 -4.68 2.17
C PRO A 321 20.97 -3.44 3.06
N ALA A 322 22.22 -2.97 3.09
CA ALA A 322 22.58 -1.71 3.76
C ALA A 322 21.84 -0.52 3.11
N GLY A 323 21.41 0.44 3.93
CA GLY A 323 20.71 1.64 3.48
C GLY A 323 19.19 1.52 3.47
N LEU A 324 18.64 0.37 3.84
CA LEU A 324 17.21 0.27 4.17
C LEU A 324 16.91 0.93 5.52
N PRO A 325 15.68 1.43 5.71
CA PRO A 325 15.21 1.87 7.01
C PRO A 325 15.44 0.82 8.10
N PRO A 326 15.79 1.23 9.33
CA PRO A 326 15.87 0.30 10.44
C PRO A 326 14.48 -0.27 10.75
N GLN A 327 14.44 -1.48 11.28
CA GLN A 327 13.20 -2.14 11.68
C GLN A 327 12.63 -1.53 12.95
N SER A 328 13.50 -1.08 13.87
CA SER A 328 13.07 -0.44 15.11
C SER A 328 14.14 0.51 15.62
N CYS A 329 13.70 1.49 16.41
CA CYS A 329 14.58 2.39 17.15
C CYS A 329 14.06 2.58 18.59
N SER A 330 14.99 2.86 19.51
CA SER A 330 14.71 3.23 20.90
C SER A 330 15.35 4.58 21.19
N LEU A 331 14.55 5.56 21.60
CA LEU A 331 15.02 6.90 21.95
C LEU A 331 15.07 7.03 23.46
N ARG A 332 16.26 7.25 24.02
CA ARG A 332 16.45 7.59 25.42
C ARG A 332 16.66 9.10 25.59
N LEU A 333 15.83 9.71 26.42
CA LEU A 333 15.86 11.14 26.74
C LEU A 333 16.73 11.43 27.98
N ALA A 334 16.97 12.73 28.22
CA ALA A 334 17.85 13.21 29.29
C ALA A 334 17.35 12.88 30.70
N ASP A 335 16.04 12.72 30.87
CA ASP A 335 15.38 12.31 32.12
C ASP A 335 15.39 10.78 32.32
N GLY A 336 15.92 10.03 31.35
CA GLY A 336 15.96 8.57 31.34
C GLY A 336 14.71 7.91 30.75
N ALA A 337 13.69 8.67 30.34
CA ALA A 337 12.55 8.12 29.61
C ALA A 337 13.01 7.44 28.32
N THR A 338 12.32 6.36 27.94
CA THR A 338 12.65 5.58 26.75
C THR A 338 11.42 5.35 25.90
N ASP A 339 11.44 5.92 24.69
CA ASP A 339 10.41 5.75 23.69
C ASP A 339 10.85 4.68 22.69
N ARG A 340 9.90 3.95 22.11
CA ARG A 340 10.14 2.86 21.17
C ARG A 340 9.42 3.14 19.86
N PHE A 341 10.12 3.02 18.75
CA PHE A 341 9.59 3.20 17.40
C PHE A 341 9.72 1.90 16.62
N ASP A 342 8.60 1.37 16.14
CA ASP A 342 8.49 0.14 15.36
C ASP A 342 8.09 0.40 13.90
N SER A 343 7.73 1.65 13.58
CA SER A 343 7.54 2.13 12.22
C SER A 343 8.52 3.26 11.94
N VAL A 344 9.69 2.90 11.42
CA VAL A 344 10.79 3.84 11.18
C VAL A 344 10.95 4.11 9.68
N ALA A 345 10.78 5.38 9.30
CA ALA A 345 11.02 5.92 7.98
C ALA A 345 12.12 6.99 8.01
N ILE A 346 12.44 7.60 6.88
CA ILE A 346 13.49 8.63 6.76
C ILE A 346 12.99 9.96 7.33
N GLY A 347 11.75 10.32 7.04
CA GLY A 347 11.14 11.58 7.47
C GLY A 347 10.37 11.49 8.79
N ARG A 348 10.04 10.27 9.24
CA ARG A 348 9.09 10.02 10.33
C ARG A 348 9.38 8.70 11.02
N MET A 349 9.23 8.67 12.35
CA MET A 349 9.16 7.44 13.13
C MET A 349 7.88 7.46 13.96
N ASP A 350 7.19 6.32 14.00
CA ASP A 350 5.97 6.12 14.79
C ASP A 350 6.18 4.98 15.78
N GLY A 351 5.59 5.12 16.96
CA GLY A 351 5.75 4.16 18.04
C GLY A 351 5.05 4.59 19.32
N THR A 352 5.61 4.23 20.47
CA THR A 352 5.05 4.52 21.79
C THR A 352 6.09 5.06 22.78
N ASP A 353 5.64 5.94 23.66
CA ASP A 353 6.42 6.43 24.80
C ASP A 353 6.58 5.37 25.91
N ALA A 354 7.28 5.73 26.97
CA ALA A 354 7.48 4.86 28.14
C ALA A 354 6.18 4.42 28.86
N ASN A 355 5.07 5.13 28.64
CA ASN A 355 3.74 4.83 29.21
C ASN A 355 2.84 4.04 28.25
N GLY A 356 3.31 3.75 27.03
CA GLY A 356 2.53 3.10 25.98
C GLY A 356 1.59 4.04 25.21
N THR A 357 1.76 5.35 25.34
CA THR A 357 1.04 6.36 24.54
C THR A 357 1.71 6.50 23.18
N ALA A 358 0.95 6.79 22.13
CA ALA A 358 1.52 7.09 20.81
C ALA A 358 2.56 8.22 20.87
N ALA A 359 3.70 7.98 20.22
CA ALA A 359 4.81 8.90 20.09
C ALA A 359 5.30 8.96 18.64
N HIS A 360 5.70 10.16 18.21
CA HIS A 360 6.11 10.44 16.84
C HIS A 360 7.40 11.24 16.82
N LEU A 361 8.36 10.81 16.01
CA LEU A 361 9.59 11.54 15.76
C LEU A 361 9.59 12.05 14.31
N LEU A 362 9.48 13.36 14.11
CA LEU A 362 9.33 14.01 12.80
C LEU A 362 10.58 14.80 12.42
N ARG A 363 11.07 14.64 11.19
CA ARG A 363 12.25 15.36 10.73
C ARG A 363 11.90 16.81 10.36
N VAL A 364 12.67 17.78 10.85
CA VAL A 364 12.40 19.23 10.61
C VAL A 364 12.77 19.65 9.20
N THR A 365 13.83 19.06 8.65
CA THR A 365 14.32 19.32 7.29
C THR A 365 14.76 17.98 6.68
N PRO A 366 14.15 17.56 5.56
CA PRO A 366 14.56 16.35 4.86
C PRO A 366 15.96 16.46 4.24
#